data_AF-A0A183CRC1-F1
#
_entry.id   AF-A0A183CRC1-F1
#
_cell.length_a   1.000
_cell.length_b   1.000
_cell.length_c   1.000
_cell.angle_alpha   90.00
_cell.angle_beta   90.00
_cell.angle_gamma   90.00
#
_symmetry.space_group_name_H-M   'P 1'
#
loop_
_entity.id
_entity.type
_entity.pdbx_description
1 polymer ?
#
loop_
_entity_poly.entity_id
_entity_poly.type
_entity_poly.pdbx_seq_one_letter_code
_entity_poly.pdbx_strand_id
1 'polypeptide(L)'
;EVNITIDLEQEFQIVSMFIQMANSPKPGAWFLERSADFGKTYQTWQYFATTAAECLRLFGIGSLHPIVKDDDVVCSSDFGNLVPMKNAEMLIHLIEGRPSKNNFGGSPMLKQFVKATNVRLRLLRPSHLMDLDAP
;
A
#
# COMPACT_ATOMS: atom_id res chain seq x y z
N GLU A 1 16.21 -4.72 -1.98
CA GLU A 1 14.76 -4.98 -2.10
C GLU A 1 14.41 -6.28 -1.40
N VAL A 2 13.30 -6.33 -0.67
CA VAL A 2 12.78 -7.54 0.00
C VAL A 2 11.30 -7.68 -0.32
N ASN A 3 10.86 -8.90 -0.65
CA ASN A 3 9.46 -9.19 -0.95
C ASN A 3 8.89 -10.15 0.10
N ILE A 4 7.82 -9.74 0.77
CA ILE A 4 7.06 -10.59 1.70
C ILE A 4 5.76 -10.96 1.01
N THR A 5 5.53 -12.25 0.78
CA THR A 5 4.32 -12.73 0.12
C THR A 5 3.52 -13.59 1.07
N ILE A 6 2.22 -13.32 1.17
CA ILE A 6 1.25 -14.07 1.95
C ILE A 6 0.35 -14.78 0.95
N ASP A 7 0.31 -16.10 1.02
CA ASP A 7 -0.67 -16.93 0.31
C ASP A 7 -1.88 -17.15 1.22
N LEU A 8 -3.08 -16.83 0.72
CA LEU A 8 -4.32 -16.97 1.47
C LEU A 8 -5.01 -18.31 1.20
N GLU A 9 -4.49 -19.11 0.25
CA GLU A 9 -5.01 -20.41 -0.20
C GLU A 9 -6.44 -20.39 -0.80
N GLN A 10 -7.14 -19.26 -0.70
CA GLN A 10 -8.46 -19.02 -1.23
C GLN A 10 -8.67 -17.52 -1.51
N GLU A 11 -9.83 -17.19 -2.07
CA GLU A 11 -10.21 -15.82 -2.37
C GLU A 11 -10.82 -15.11 -1.14
N PHE A 12 -10.33 -13.90 -0.86
CA PHE A 12 -10.84 -13.00 0.16
C PHE A 12 -11.10 -11.60 -0.40
N GLN A 13 -11.93 -10.83 0.30
CA GLN A 13 -12.07 -9.39 0.11
C GLN A 13 -11.35 -8.66 1.24
N ILE A 14 -10.20 -8.05 0.91
CA ILE A 14 -9.34 -7.38 1.89
C ILE A 14 -9.62 -5.88 1.87
N VAL A 15 -10.22 -5.37 2.93
CA VAL A 15 -10.59 -3.95 3.05
C VAL A 15 -9.57 -3.14 3.86
N SER A 16 -8.77 -3.81 4.69
CA SER A 16 -7.71 -3.19 5.47
C SER A 16 -6.59 -4.19 5.77
N MET A 17 -5.41 -3.67 6.09
CA MET A 17 -4.26 -4.45 6.52
C MET A 17 -3.55 -3.74 7.67
N PHE A 18 -3.24 -4.49 8.71
CA PHE A 18 -2.45 -4.02 9.84
C PHE A 18 -1.07 -4.66 9.79
N ILE A 19 -0.03 -3.84 9.83
CA ILE A 19 1.37 -4.27 9.80
C ILE A 19 2.07 -3.64 11.00
N GLN A 20 2.75 -4.47 11.79
CA GLN A 20 3.58 -4.01 12.89
C GLN A 20 5.04 -4.37 12.64
N MET A 21 5.90 -3.36 12.60
CA MET A 21 7.34 -3.53 12.49
C MET A 21 7.89 -3.89 13.86
N ALA A 22 8.64 -4.98 14.00
CA ALA A 22 9.17 -5.39 15.31
C ALA A 22 10.41 -4.56 15.70
N ASN A 23 11.59 -5.01 15.28
CA ASN A 23 12.88 -4.43 15.65
C ASN A 23 13.41 -3.37 14.66
N SER A 24 12.55 -2.83 13.79
CA SER A 24 12.91 -1.86 12.75
C SER A 24 11.87 -0.75 12.60
N PRO A 25 12.25 0.43 12.05
CA PRO A 25 11.31 1.47 11.66
C PRO A 25 10.46 1.04 10.46
N LYS A 26 9.44 1.85 10.13
CA LYS A 26 8.67 1.69 8.88
C LYS A 26 9.61 1.79 7.66
N PRO A 27 9.34 1.09 6.54
CA PRO A 27 10.17 1.17 5.33
C PRO A 27 10.07 2.55 4.66
N GLY A 28 11.16 3.00 4.03
CA GLY A 28 11.25 4.35 3.46
C GLY A 28 10.56 4.48 2.11
N ALA A 29 10.56 3.41 1.31
CA ALA A 29 9.65 3.26 0.19
C ALA A 29 9.32 1.79 -0.02
N TRP A 30 8.04 1.53 -0.26
CA TRP A 30 7.50 0.19 -0.42
C TRP A 30 6.12 0.27 -1.07
N PHE A 31 5.58 -0.87 -1.48
CA PHE A 31 4.23 -0.91 -2.02
C PHE A 31 3.54 -2.24 -1.81
N LEU A 32 2.22 -2.19 -1.88
CA LEU A 32 1.33 -3.32 -1.75
C LEU A 32 0.88 -3.75 -3.13
N GLU A 33 0.99 -5.05 -3.37
CA GLU A 33 0.39 -5.71 -4.52
C GLU A 33 -0.51 -6.84 -4.05
N ARG A 34 -1.46 -7.19 -4.90
CA ARG A 34 -2.29 -8.37 -4.73
C ARG A 34 -2.31 -9.22 -5.99
N SER A 35 -2.60 -10.49 -5.80
CA SER A 35 -2.99 -11.41 -6.86
C SER A 35 -4.44 -11.78 -6.68
N ALA A 36 -5.20 -11.92 -7.77
CA ALA A 36 -6.54 -12.49 -7.78
C ALA A 36 -6.61 -13.84 -8.51
N ASP A 37 -5.45 -14.44 -8.81
CA ASP A 37 -5.31 -15.63 -9.64
C ASP A 37 -4.27 -16.62 -9.10
N PHE A 38 -4.15 -16.72 -7.78
CA PHE A 38 -3.26 -17.66 -7.06
C PHE A 38 -1.77 -17.47 -7.39
N GLY A 39 -1.34 -16.21 -7.47
CA GLY A 39 0.06 -15.79 -7.53
C GLY A 39 0.61 -15.73 -8.95
N LYS A 40 -0.24 -15.86 -9.97
CA LYS A 40 0.19 -15.84 -11.37
C LYS A 40 0.42 -14.41 -11.86
N THR A 41 -0.46 -13.47 -11.51
CA THR A 41 -0.31 -12.06 -11.84
C THR A 41 -0.51 -11.20 -10.60
N TYR A 42 0.21 -10.08 -10.56
CA TYR A 42 0.13 -9.12 -9.46
C TYR A 42 -0.30 -7.76 -9.98
N GLN A 43 -1.17 -7.10 -9.22
CA GLN A 43 -1.64 -5.74 -9.45
C GLN A 43 -1.34 -4.90 -8.21
N THR A 44 -0.85 -3.69 -8.41
CA THR A 44 -0.59 -2.76 -7.31
C THR A 44 -1.90 -2.29 -6.67
N TRP A 45 -1.93 -2.29 -5.34
CA TRP A 45 -2.97 -1.64 -4.56
C TRP A 45 -2.62 -0.19 -4.24
N GLN A 46 -1.43 0.04 -3.69
CA GLN A 46 -1.02 1.35 -3.21
C GLN A 46 0.50 1.42 -3.05
N TYR A 47 1.07 2.58 -3.34
CA TYR A 47 2.47 2.90 -3.10
C TYR A 47 2.65 3.68 -1.80
N PHE A 48 3.83 3.58 -1.20
CA PHE A 48 4.21 4.33 -0.02
C PHE A 48 5.65 4.85 -0.13
N ALA A 49 5.85 6.10 0.24
CA ALA A 49 7.17 6.70 0.31
C ALA A 49 7.23 7.72 1.46
N THR A 50 8.44 8.15 1.85
CA THR A 50 8.60 9.10 2.96
C THR A 50 7.99 10.48 2.68
N THR A 51 7.98 10.91 1.42
CA THR A 51 7.46 12.23 1.00
C THR A 51 6.74 12.17 -0.34
N ALA A 52 5.94 13.19 -0.65
CA ALA A 52 5.31 13.33 -1.97
C ALA A 52 6.33 13.47 -3.11
N ALA A 53 7.48 14.10 -2.85
CA ALA A 53 8.58 14.19 -3.80
C ALA A 53 9.15 12.80 -4.13
N GLU A 54 9.29 11.94 -3.13
CA GLU A 54 9.73 10.55 -3.32
C GLU A 54 8.67 9.70 -4.04
N CYS A 55 7.38 9.92 -3.75
CA CYS A 55 6.28 9.32 -4.53
C CYS A 55 6.39 9.67 -6.02
N LEU A 56 6.58 10.95 -6.35
CA LEU A 56 6.77 11.41 -7.72
C LEU A 56 8.01 10.77 -8.35
N ARG A 57 9.14 10.77 -7.64
CA ARG A 57 10.41 10.25 -8.15
C ARG A 57 10.37 8.75 -8.43
N LEU A 58 9.72 7.97 -7.55
CA LEU A 58 9.70 6.51 -7.62
C LEU A 58 8.54 5.96 -8.46
N PHE A 59 7.37 6.57 -8.39
CA PHE A 59 6.12 6.04 -8.96
C PHE A 59 5.48 6.96 -10.00
N GLY A 60 6.08 8.12 -10.26
CA GLY A 60 5.65 9.07 -11.29
C GLY A 60 4.47 9.95 -10.86
N ILE A 61 4.14 10.93 -11.69
CA ILE A 61 3.12 11.95 -11.39
C ILE A 61 1.71 11.37 -11.22
N GLY A 62 1.41 10.27 -11.91
CA GLY A 62 0.12 9.58 -11.80
C GLY A 62 -0.18 9.11 -10.37
N SER A 63 0.87 8.80 -9.59
CA SER A 63 0.73 8.33 -8.21
C SER A 63 0.29 9.43 -7.23
N LEU A 64 0.43 10.71 -7.60
CA LEU A 64 0.01 11.86 -6.79
C LEU A 64 -1.40 12.34 -7.09
N HIS A 65 -2.06 11.79 -8.12
CA HIS A 65 -3.44 12.15 -8.42
C HIS A 65 -4.39 11.65 -7.32
N PRO A 66 -5.46 12.40 -7.02
CA PRO A 66 -6.47 11.94 -6.08
C PRO A 66 -7.18 10.69 -6.61
N ILE A 67 -7.74 9.89 -5.70
CA ILE A 67 -8.62 8.76 -6.05
C ILE A 67 -9.90 9.31 -6.67
N VAL A 68 -10.13 9.00 -7.94
CA VAL A 68 -11.36 9.32 -8.68
C VAL A 68 -12.17 8.05 -8.99
N LYS A 69 -11.49 6.90 -9.10
CA LYS A 69 -12.07 5.57 -9.34
C LYS A 69 -11.72 4.61 -8.21
N ASP A 70 -12.60 3.64 -7.96
CA ASP A 70 -12.37 2.56 -6.98
C ASP A 70 -11.14 1.70 -7.26
N ASP A 71 -10.52 1.74 -8.45
CA ASP A 71 -9.31 0.98 -8.78
C ASP A 71 -8.06 1.85 -8.98
N ASP A 72 -8.14 3.16 -8.71
CA ASP A 72 -6.98 4.05 -8.81
C ASP A 72 -5.89 3.62 -7.82
N VAL A 73 -4.63 3.68 -8.29
CA VAL A 73 -3.42 3.37 -7.55
C VAL A 73 -2.69 4.68 -7.26
N VAL A 74 -2.58 5.00 -5.96
CA VAL A 74 -1.98 6.24 -5.48
C VAL A 74 -0.77 5.96 -4.59
N CYS A 75 0.03 6.99 -4.33
CA CYS A 75 1.12 6.95 -3.36
C CYS A 75 0.74 7.76 -2.12
N SER A 76 0.94 7.18 -0.94
CA SER A 76 0.74 7.86 0.35
C SER A 76 2.08 8.07 1.06
N SER A 77 2.21 9.21 1.73
CA SER A 77 3.31 9.51 2.66
C SER A 77 2.91 9.43 4.13
N ASP A 78 1.72 8.91 4.45
CA ASP A 78 1.19 8.86 5.83
C ASP A 78 2.07 8.02 6.77
N PHE A 79 2.78 7.05 6.22
CA PHE A 79 3.71 6.18 6.95
C PHE A 79 5.18 6.61 6.80
N GLY A 80 5.44 7.78 6.23
CA GLY A 80 6.79 8.29 5.97
C GLY A 80 7.57 8.68 7.22
N ASN A 81 6.88 8.96 8.33
CA ASN A 81 7.51 9.34 9.59
C ASN A 81 8.41 8.21 10.13
N LEU A 82 9.68 8.52 10.36
CA LEU A 82 10.69 7.56 10.83
C LEU A 82 10.41 7.01 12.24
N VAL A 83 9.84 7.84 13.11
CA VAL A 83 9.48 7.46 14.49
C VAL A 83 8.12 6.72 14.47
N PRO A 84 7.96 5.63 15.25
CA PRO A 84 8.95 5.00 16.12
C PRO A 84 9.94 4.08 15.39
N MET A 85 11.14 3.92 15.96
CA MET A 85 12.22 3.09 15.39
C MET A 85 12.02 1.58 15.57
N LYS A 86 11.03 1.19 16.38
CA LYS A 86 10.63 -0.19 16.71
C LYS A 86 9.14 -0.19 17.00
N ASN A 87 8.50 -1.35 16.87
CA ASN A 87 7.08 -1.53 17.14
C ASN A 87 6.19 -0.53 16.38
N ALA A 88 6.63 -0.10 15.19
CA ALA A 88 5.89 0.86 14.40
C ALA A 88 4.69 0.20 13.76
N GLU A 89 3.52 0.82 13.89
CA GLU A 89 2.26 0.28 13.38
C GLU A 89 1.84 1.03 12.11
N MET A 90 1.28 0.28 11.16
CA MET A 90 0.72 0.79 9.92
C MET A 90 -0.63 0.12 9.69
N LEU A 91 -1.70 0.92 9.69
CA LEU A 91 -3.05 0.47 9.37
C LEU A 91 -3.46 1.05 8.03
N ILE A 92 -3.50 0.20 7.01
CA ILE A 92 -3.84 0.57 5.65
C ILE A 92 -5.33 0.30 5.45
N HIS A 93 -6.09 1.31 5.05
CA HIS A 93 -7.50 1.18 4.68
C HIS A 93 -7.63 1.24 3.15
N LEU A 94 -7.77 0.08 2.51
CA LEU A 94 -7.78 -0.02 1.04
C LEU A 94 -9.02 0.63 0.40
N ILE A 95 -10.12 0.74 1.14
CA ILE A 95 -11.38 1.32 0.66
C ILE A 95 -11.55 2.81 1.01
N GLU A 96 -10.65 3.38 1.81
CA GLU A 96 -10.76 4.78 2.22
C GLU A 96 -10.57 5.73 1.03
N GLY A 97 -11.37 6.80 0.96
CA GLY A 97 -11.34 7.76 -0.15
C GLY A 97 -11.91 7.25 -1.48
N ARG A 98 -12.28 5.97 -1.60
CA ARG A 98 -12.86 5.41 -2.84
C ARG A 98 -14.34 5.78 -2.99
N PRO A 99 -14.81 6.14 -4.20
CA PRO A 99 -16.16 6.68 -4.40
C PRO A 99 -17.26 5.70 -4.00
N SER A 100 -17.06 4.39 -4.17
CA SER A 100 -18.06 3.38 -3.83
C SER A 100 -17.96 2.84 -2.41
N LYS A 101 -17.12 3.41 -1.53
CA LYS A 101 -16.96 2.97 -0.12
C LYS A 101 -18.31 2.81 0.59
N ASN A 102 -19.21 3.78 0.43
CA ASN A 102 -20.53 3.79 1.09
C ASN A 102 -21.58 2.91 0.37
N ASN A 103 -21.26 2.39 -0.81
CA ASN A 103 -22.11 1.46 -1.58
C ASN A 103 -21.29 0.25 -2.06
N PHE A 104 -20.55 -0.37 -1.16
CA PHE A 104 -19.69 -1.51 -1.48
C PHE A 104 -20.46 -2.66 -2.17
N GLY A 105 -21.69 -2.92 -1.72
CA GLY A 105 -22.56 -3.94 -2.29
C GLY A 105 -22.90 -3.71 -3.77
N GLY A 106 -22.94 -2.45 -4.22
CA GLY A 106 -23.32 -2.06 -5.56
C GLY A 106 -22.17 -1.82 -6.54
N SER A 107 -20.90 -1.84 -6.11
CA SER A 107 -19.74 -1.61 -6.98
C SER A 107 -18.96 -2.88 -7.31
N PRO A 108 -19.12 -3.45 -8.52
CA PRO A 108 -18.28 -4.55 -8.98
C PRO A 108 -16.79 -4.18 -9.01
N MET A 109 -16.48 -2.92 -9.32
CA MET A 109 -15.11 -2.41 -9.42
C MET A 109 -14.41 -2.43 -8.07
N LEU A 110 -15.05 -1.91 -7.01
CA LEU A 110 -14.48 -1.93 -5.67
C LEU A 110 -14.37 -3.36 -5.12
N LYS A 111 -15.36 -4.23 -5.38
CA LYS A 111 -15.30 -5.66 -5.03
C LYS A 111 -14.13 -6.37 -5.69
N GLN A 112 -13.90 -6.11 -6.97
CA GLN A 112 -12.77 -6.67 -7.72
C GLN A 112 -11.44 -6.08 -7.24
N PHE A 113 -11.42 -4.80 -6.86
CA PHE A 113 -10.25 -4.13 -6.34
C PHE A 113 -9.79 -4.76 -5.02
N VAL A 114 -10.69 -5.03 -4.07
CA VAL A 114 -10.32 -5.63 -2.76
C VAL A 114 -10.12 -7.15 -2.82
N LYS A 115 -10.47 -7.79 -3.94
CA LYS A 115 -10.35 -9.24 -4.12
C LYS A 115 -8.89 -9.67 -4.21
N ALA A 116 -8.48 -10.60 -3.35
CA ALA A 116 -7.13 -11.15 -3.34
C ALA A 116 -7.10 -12.65 -2.97
N THR A 117 -6.10 -13.34 -3.52
CA THR A 117 -5.64 -14.70 -3.20
C THR A 117 -4.23 -14.67 -2.63
N ASN A 118 -3.43 -13.67 -3.01
CA ASN A 118 -2.14 -13.40 -2.39
C ASN A 118 -1.98 -11.91 -2.16
N VAL A 119 -1.24 -11.56 -1.12
CA VAL A 119 -0.80 -10.20 -0.82
C VAL A 119 0.71 -10.17 -0.83
N ARG A 120 1.31 -9.17 -1.47
CA ARG A 120 2.76 -9.00 -1.52
C ARG A 120 3.15 -7.59 -1.10
N LEU A 121 4.00 -7.51 -0.07
CA LEU A 121 4.67 -6.28 0.32
C LEU A 121 6.02 -6.26 -0.39
N ARG A 122 6.28 -5.23 -1.19
CA ARG A 122 7.58 -5.02 -1.84
C ARG A 122 8.31 -3.87 -1.17
N LEU A 123 9.32 -4.21 -0.37
CA LEU A 123 10.13 -3.27 0.38
C LEU A 123 11.31 -2.81 -0.49
N LEU A 124 11.21 -1.61 -1.05
CA LEU A 124 12.19 -1.10 -2.00
C LEU A 124 13.45 -0.57 -1.31
N ARG A 125 13.25 0.30 -0.31
CA ARG A 125 14.33 0.92 0.46
C ARG A 125 14.02 1.00 1.95
N PRO A 126 15.02 0.87 2.83
CA PRO A 126 14.87 1.19 4.25
C PRO A 126 14.68 2.70 4.44
N SER A 127 14.18 3.09 5.61
CA SER A 127 14.16 4.50 6.03
C SER A 127 15.52 4.91 6.58
N HIS A 128 15.94 6.14 6.29
CA HIS A 128 17.19 6.74 6.77
C HIS A 128 16.91 8.00 7.59
N LEU A 129 17.80 8.34 8.51
CA LEU A 129 17.70 9.57 9.33
C LEU A 129 17.64 10.84 8.46
N MET A 130 18.29 10.85 7.30
CA MET A 130 18.26 11.97 6.36
C MET A 130 16.90 12.19 5.70
N ASP A 131 15.98 11.21 5.75
CA ASP A 131 14.61 11.38 5.26
C ASP A 131 13.80 12.36 6.14
N LEU A 132 14.31 12.77 7.31
CA LEU A 132 13.69 13.79 8.19
C LEU A 132 13.91 15.23 7.73
N ASP A 133 14.93 15.48 6.91
CA ASP A 133 15.34 16.83 6.47
C ASP A 133 14.93 17.14 5.01
N ALA A 134 14.17 16.23 4.37
CA ALA A 134 13.67 16.44 3.02
C ALA A 134 12.44 17.38 3.06
N PRO A 135 12.49 18.56 2.42
CA PRO A 135 11.42 19.55 2.45
C PRO A 135 10.12 19.08 1.78
#